data_AF-A0A965I044-F1
#
_entry.id   AF-A0A965I044-F1
#
_cell.length_a   1.000
_cell.length_b   1.000
_cell.length_c   1.000
_cell.angle_alpha   90.00
_cell.angle_beta   90.00
_cell.angle_gamma   90.00
#
_symmetry.space_group_name_H-M   'P 1'
#
loop_
_entity.id
_entity.type
_entity.pdbx_description
1 polymer ?
#
loop_
_entity_poly.entity_id
_entity_poly.type
_entity_poly.pdbx_seq_one_letter_code
_entity_poly.pdbx_strand_id
1 'polypeptide(L)'
;MKHEFGRRDLSRRQVLGGAAATLGGIATAPLSAGAESNPANLPPNVPEWTPYLGAGVDANPYGMPSEHEAHVIRRNVEWLTASTESSINFTPLQDLDGIVTPNGLCFERHHGGVPEVVPADYRLMINGLVDRELIFTLDDLKRFPQTNRFHFLECAAN
;
A
#
# COMPACT_ATOMS: atom_id res chain seq x y z
N MET A 1 -42.72 14.99 -47.48
CA MET A 1 -41.54 15.84 -47.30
C MET A 1 -40.77 15.27 -46.12
N LYS A 2 -39.66 14.55 -46.37
CA LYS A 2 -38.90 13.81 -45.34
C LYS A 2 -37.89 14.77 -44.70
N HIS A 3 -37.94 14.97 -43.39
CA HIS A 3 -36.90 15.67 -42.65
C HIS A 3 -35.95 14.63 -42.04
N GLU A 4 -34.72 14.57 -42.53
CA GLU A 4 -33.63 13.83 -41.88
C GLU A 4 -32.98 14.72 -40.80
N PHE A 5 -32.87 14.18 -39.59
CA PHE A 5 -32.10 14.78 -38.49
C PHE A 5 -30.67 14.23 -38.58
N GLY A 6 -29.72 15.03 -39.06
CA GLY A 6 -28.30 14.67 -39.10
C GLY A 6 -27.69 14.66 -37.70
N ARG A 7 -27.28 13.49 -37.19
CA ARG A 7 -26.38 13.38 -36.03
C ARG A 7 -25.01 13.94 -36.42
N ARG A 8 -24.53 14.94 -35.67
CA ARG A 8 -23.13 15.38 -35.73
C ARG A 8 -22.31 14.45 -34.85
N ASP A 9 -21.54 13.56 -35.45
CA ASP A 9 -20.57 12.74 -34.71
C ASP A 9 -19.36 13.60 -34.35
N LEU A 10 -19.15 13.81 -33.05
CA LEU A 10 -17.99 14.50 -32.50
C LEU A 10 -16.75 13.62 -32.70
N SER A 11 -15.77 14.13 -33.44
CA SER A 11 -14.53 13.42 -33.72
C SER A 11 -13.58 13.44 -32.51
N ARG A 12 -12.89 12.33 -32.24
CA ARG A 12 -11.82 12.22 -31.22
C ARG A 12 -10.78 13.34 -31.29
N ARG A 13 -10.53 13.92 -32.47
CA ARG A 13 -9.61 15.06 -32.63
C ARG A 13 -10.15 16.37 -32.05
N GLN A 14 -11.47 16.57 -31.99
CA GLN A 14 -12.06 17.76 -31.39
C GLN A 14 -12.00 17.70 -29.86
N VAL A 15 -12.05 16.49 -29.28
CA VAL A 15 -11.89 16.27 -27.84
C VAL A 15 -10.42 16.48 -27.42
N LEU A 16 -9.47 16.02 -28.21
CA LEU A 16 -8.03 16.20 -27.93
C LEU A 16 -7.51 17.61 -28.25
N GLY A 17 -8.09 18.30 -29.24
CA GLY A 17 -7.73 19.68 -29.59
C GLY A 17 -8.37 20.75 -28.68
N GLY A 18 -9.41 20.40 -27.92
CA GLY A 18 -10.15 21.34 -27.07
C GLY A 18 -9.56 21.59 -25.67
N ALA A 19 -8.53 20.85 -25.26
CA ALA A 19 -7.96 20.93 -23.91
C ALA A 19 -7.08 22.19 -23.66
N ALA A 20 -6.86 23.04 -24.66
CA ALA A 20 -5.97 24.19 -24.53
C ALA A 20 -6.64 25.52 -24.11
N ALA A 21 -7.95 25.53 -23.76
CA ALA A 21 -8.62 26.79 -23.41
C ALA A 21 -9.74 26.64 -22.37
N THR A 22 -9.39 26.41 -21.10
CA THR A 22 -10.24 26.79 -19.96
C THR A 22 -9.38 27.46 -18.89
N LEU A 23 -9.19 28.77 -19.05
CA LEU A 23 -8.78 29.68 -17.97
C LEU A 23 -9.95 29.76 -16.97
N GLY A 24 -9.89 29.00 -15.88
CA GLY A 24 -10.84 29.14 -14.77
C GLY A 24 -11.11 27.85 -14.00
N GLY A 25 -10.37 27.65 -12.91
CA GLY A 25 -10.80 26.87 -11.75
C GLY A 25 -11.25 25.43 -11.98
N ILE A 26 -10.29 24.51 -12.16
CA ILE A 26 -10.50 23.09 -11.86
C ILE A 26 -9.33 22.66 -10.99
N ALA A 27 -9.63 22.08 -9.83
CA ALA A 27 -8.65 21.47 -8.94
C ALA A 27 -7.74 20.55 -9.76
N THR A 28 -6.47 20.92 -9.87
CA THR A 28 -5.45 20.03 -10.38
C THR A 28 -5.38 18.87 -9.39
N ALA A 29 -6.03 17.75 -9.71
CA ALA A 29 -5.59 16.47 -9.17
C ALA A 29 -4.07 16.41 -9.42
N PRO A 30 -3.24 16.12 -8.42
CA PRO A 30 -1.81 15.99 -8.66
C PRO A 30 -1.65 14.88 -9.70
N LEU A 31 -1.35 15.26 -10.94
CA LEU A 31 -0.70 14.38 -11.88
C LEU A 31 0.56 13.95 -11.15
N SER A 32 0.67 12.66 -10.85
CA SER A 32 1.89 12.08 -10.30
C SER A 32 3.05 12.61 -11.13
N ALA A 33 3.86 13.50 -10.56
CA ALA A 33 5.07 13.97 -11.18
C ALA A 33 6.00 12.76 -11.20
N GLY A 34 5.89 11.93 -12.24
CA GLY A 34 6.83 10.86 -12.49
C GLY A 34 8.22 11.48 -12.54
N ALA A 35 9.17 10.90 -11.81
CA ALA A 35 10.55 11.37 -11.83
C ALA A 35 11.01 11.46 -13.29
N GLU A 36 11.47 12.65 -13.70
CA GLU A 36 12.01 12.83 -15.04
C GLU A 36 13.28 12.00 -15.18
N SER A 37 13.36 11.21 -16.26
CA SER A 37 14.55 10.41 -16.55
C SER A 37 15.74 11.32 -16.84
N ASN A 38 16.90 11.05 -16.22
CA ASN A 38 18.14 11.74 -16.55
C ASN A 38 18.57 11.43 -18.01
N PRO A 39 18.63 12.41 -18.93
CA PRO A 39 18.99 12.17 -20.33
C PRO A 39 20.39 11.55 -20.51
N ALA A 40 21.32 11.78 -19.57
CA ALA A 40 22.65 11.17 -19.60
C ALA A 40 22.61 9.65 -19.43
N ASN A 41 21.56 9.12 -18.79
CA ASN A 41 21.35 7.69 -18.58
C ASN A 41 20.54 7.03 -19.71
N LEU A 42 20.08 7.79 -20.70
CA LEU A 42 19.29 7.26 -21.82
C LEU A 42 20.16 6.83 -23.01
N PRO A 43 19.75 5.79 -23.77
CA PRO A 43 20.45 5.40 -25.00
C PRO A 43 20.62 6.57 -25.99
N PRO A 44 21.76 6.68 -26.70
CA PRO A 44 22.86 5.70 -26.81
C PRO A 44 23.95 5.82 -25.73
N ASN A 45 23.77 6.65 -24.70
CA ASN A 45 24.76 6.82 -23.64
C ASN A 45 24.85 5.55 -22.77
N VAL A 46 25.98 5.36 -22.08
CA VAL A 46 26.14 4.32 -21.07
C VAL A 46 25.58 4.85 -19.75
N PRO A 47 24.56 4.21 -19.15
CA PRO A 47 24.00 4.67 -17.88
C PRO A 47 25.03 4.64 -16.75
N GLU A 48 24.93 5.61 -15.84
CA GLU A 48 25.93 5.86 -14.81
C GLU A 48 26.24 4.64 -13.93
N TRP A 49 25.29 3.74 -13.68
CA TRP A 49 25.45 2.56 -12.82
C TRP A 49 26.17 1.37 -13.49
N THR A 50 26.45 1.44 -14.78
CA THR A 50 27.05 0.34 -15.55
C THR A 50 28.55 0.09 -15.28
N PRO A 51 29.43 1.11 -15.14
CA PRO A 51 30.87 0.93 -15.07
C PRO A 51 31.44 0.65 -13.68
N TYR A 52 30.63 0.67 -12.60
CA TYR A 52 31.09 0.40 -11.24
C TYR A 52 30.25 -0.69 -10.55
N LEU A 53 30.85 -1.34 -9.54
CA LEU A 53 30.13 -2.28 -8.69
C LEU A 53 29.22 -1.53 -7.72
N GLY A 54 28.04 -2.10 -7.46
CA GLY A 54 27.09 -1.60 -6.47
C GLY A 54 27.42 -2.04 -5.04
N ALA A 55 26.45 -1.89 -4.15
CA ALA A 55 26.57 -2.32 -2.75
C ALA A 55 26.78 -3.84 -2.63
N GLY A 56 27.53 -4.25 -1.62
CA GLY A 56 27.78 -5.67 -1.30
C GLY A 56 26.52 -6.38 -0.79
N VAL A 57 26.56 -7.72 -0.78
CA VAL A 57 25.42 -8.57 -0.39
C VAL A 57 24.98 -8.43 1.07
N ASP A 58 25.83 -7.87 1.93
CA ASP A 58 25.63 -7.65 3.36
C ASP A 58 25.35 -6.17 3.72
N ALA A 59 25.26 -5.29 2.72
CA ALA A 59 25.05 -3.85 2.94
C ALA A 59 23.71 -3.55 3.62
N ASN A 60 22.69 -4.40 3.42
CA ASN A 60 21.37 -4.28 4.05
C ASN A 60 20.94 -5.65 4.62
N PRO A 61 21.35 -6.01 5.85
CA PRO A 61 20.99 -7.30 6.46
C PRO A 61 19.49 -7.52 6.61
N TYR A 62 18.72 -6.44 6.71
CA TYR A 62 17.27 -6.44 6.55
C TYR A 62 16.92 -5.43 5.46
N GLY A 63 16.33 -5.91 4.37
CA GLY A 63 16.02 -5.07 3.21
C GLY A 63 14.94 -4.02 3.51
N MET A 64 15.06 -2.87 2.87
CA MET A 64 14.04 -1.82 2.82
C MET A 64 13.67 -1.54 1.36
N PRO A 65 12.46 -1.01 1.08
CA PRO A 65 12.08 -0.59 -0.27
C PRO A 65 13.05 0.44 -0.84
N SER A 66 13.09 0.53 -2.17
CA SER A 66 13.86 1.57 -2.87
C SER A 66 13.38 2.96 -2.47
N GLU A 67 14.29 3.93 -2.40
CA GLU A 67 13.95 5.34 -2.18
C GLU A 67 13.03 5.91 -3.27
N HIS A 68 13.04 5.34 -4.48
CA HIS A 68 12.16 5.75 -5.57
C HIS A 68 10.69 5.36 -5.32
N GLU A 69 10.44 4.43 -4.39
CA GLU A 69 9.11 3.98 -3.97
C GLU A 69 8.69 4.59 -2.61
N ALA A 70 9.32 5.68 -2.18
CA ALA A 70 9.06 6.31 -0.87
C ALA A 70 7.60 6.79 -0.68
N HIS A 71 6.81 6.89 -1.75
CA HIS A 71 5.40 7.26 -1.71
C HIS A 71 4.45 6.07 -1.39
N VAL A 72 4.95 4.84 -1.51
CA VAL A 72 4.24 3.59 -1.27
C VAL A 72 4.29 3.26 0.21
N ILE A 73 3.46 3.97 0.99
CA ILE A 73 3.40 3.89 2.44
C ILE A 73 1.96 3.76 2.93
N ARG A 74 1.79 3.28 4.17
CA ARG A 74 0.51 3.41 4.89
C ARG A 74 0.16 4.88 5.05
N ARG A 75 -1.13 5.23 4.95
CA ARG A 75 -1.60 6.60 5.16
C ARG A 75 -2.63 6.66 6.27
N ASN A 76 -2.50 7.63 7.17
CA ASN A 76 -3.52 7.95 8.15
C ASN A 76 -4.38 9.11 7.64
N VAL A 77 -5.64 9.16 8.06
CA VAL A 77 -6.54 10.28 7.81
C VAL A 77 -7.00 10.81 9.16
N GLU A 78 -6.34 11.87 9.63
CA GLU A 78 -6.41 12.35 11.01
C GLU A 78 -7.83 12.67 11.50
N TRP A 79 -8.72 13.12 10.61
CA TRP A 79 -10.08 13.52 10.98
C TRP A 79 -11.05 12.35 11.16
N LEU A 80 -10.68 11.11 10.78
CA LEU A 80 -11.58 9.95 10.87
C LEU A 80 -11.85 9.51 12.31
N THR A 81 -10.89 9.71 13.23
CA THR A 81 -11.00 9.25 14.61
C THR A 81 -10.50 10.30 15.59
N ALA A 82 -10.90 10.17 16.85
CA ALA A 82 -10.54 11.12 17.90
C ALA A 82 -9.06 11.03 18.34
N SER A 83 -8.43 9.86 18.19
CA SER A 83 -7.01 9.65 18.48
C SER A 83 -6.38 8.65 17.53
N THR A 84 -5.05 8.62 17.47
CA THR A 84 -4.24 7.73 16.64
C THR A 84 -4.14 6.31 17.17
N GLU A 85 -4.22 6.14 18.49
CA GLU A 85 -4.16 4.83 19.16
C GLU A 85 -5.46 4.05 18.98
N SER A 86 -6.56 4.75 18.74
CA SER A 86 -7.87 4.19 18.43
C SER A 86 -8.28 4.52 16.99
N SER A 87 -7.38 4.30 16.02
CA SER A 87 -7.53 4.71 14.63
C SER A 87 -7.38 3.59 13.60
N ILE A 88 -7.31 4.00 12.33
CA ILE A 88 -7.13 3.20 11.12
C ILE A 88 -6.09 3.90 10.23
N ASN A 89 -5.15 3.15 9.66
CA ASN A 89 -4.40 3.60 8.49
C ASN A 89 -4.79 2.74 7.28
N PHE A 90 -4.33 3.10 6.08
CA PHE A 90 -4.75 2.47 4.83
C PHE A 90 -3.56 1.87 4.08
N THR A 91 -3.73 0.63 3.61
CA THR A 91 -2.83 0.01 2.62
C THR A 91 -2.89 0.81 1.31
N PRO A 92 -1.74 1.15 0.68
CA PRO A 92 -1.71 1.87 -0.61
C PRO A 92 -2.05 0.93 -1.77
N LEU A 93 -3.28 0.39 -1.81
CA LEU A 93 -3.71 -0.62 -2.80
C LEU A 93 -3.50 -0.19 -4.25
N GLN A 94 -3.56 1.12 -4.53
CA GLN A 94 -3.33 1.68 -5.86
C GLN A 94 -1.89 1.50 -6.38
N ASP A 95 -0.94 1.29 -5.48
CA ASP A 95 0.50 1.15 -5.78
C ASP A 95 0.97 -0.31 -5.62
N LEU A 96 0.04 -1.26 -5.41
CA LEU A 96 0.34 -2.68 -5.19
C LEU A 96 -0.19 -3.56 -6.33
N ASP A 97 0.58 -4.61 -6.63
CA ASP A 97 0.20 -5.66 -7.58
C ASP A 97 0.08 -7.03 -6.89
N GLY A 98 -0.76 -7.89 -7.47
CA GLY A 98 -0.94 -9.28 -7.00
C GLY A 98 -1.86 -9.41 -5.79
N ILE A 99 -1.66 -10.48 -5.01
CA ILE A 99 -2.57 -10.86 -3.90
C ILE A 99 -1.92 -10.82 -2.51
N VAL A 100 -0.62 -10.54 -2.43
CA VAL A 100 0.14 -10.54 -1.18
C VAL A 100 0.52 -9.12 -0.84
N THR A 101 -0.13 -8.53 0.16
CA THR A 101 0.26 -7.24 0.70
C THR A 101 1.57 -7.38 1.48
N PRO A 102 2.62 -6.58 1.21
CA PRO A 102 3.83 -6.59 2.01
C PRO A 102 3.53 -6.26 3.49
N ASN A 103 4.16 -6.96 4.44
CA ASN A 103 3.87 -6.80 5.87
C ASN A 103 4.01 -5.36 6.39
N GLY A 104 4.91 -4.56 5.81
CA GLY A 104 5.07 -3.14 6.14
C GLY A 104 3.94 -2.23 5.62
N LEU A 105 3.03 -2.77 4.80
CA LEU A 105 1.95 -2.05 4.12
C LEU A 105 0.55 -2.59 4.44
N CYS A 106 0.43 -3.73 5.13
CA CYS A 106 -0.86 -4.20 5.66
C CYS A 106 -1.47 -3.11 6.54
N PHE A 107 -2.70 -2.71 6.28
CA PHE A 107 -3.36 -1.66 7.04
C PHE A 107 -3.43 -2.02 8.54
N GLU A 108 -3.52 -1.01 9.39
CA GLU A 108 -3.59 -1.20 10.83
C GLU A 108 -4.85 -0.55 11.39
N ARG A 109 -5.61 -1.31 12.18
CA ARG A 109 -6.69 -0.78 13.02
C ARG A 109 -6.36 -1.14 14.47
N HIS A 110 -6.15 -0.12 15.29
CA HIS A 110 -5.99 -0.27 16.74
C HIS A 110 -7.15 0.37 17.49
N HIS A 111 -7.49 -0.15 18.68
CA HIS A 111 -8.43 0.48 19.60
C HIS A 111 -7.76 1.03 20.87
N GLY A 112 -6.47 0.72 21.07
CA GLY A 112 -5.67 1.13 22.22
C GLY A 112 -4.16 1.13 21.94
N GLY A 113 -3.77 1.32 20.68
CA GLY A 113 -2.37 1.25 20.23
C GLY A 113 -1.83 -0.17 20.13
N VAL A 114 -0.55 -0.28 19.72
CA VAL A 114 0.17 -1.55 19.62
C VAL A 114 0.91 -1.81 20.94
N PRO A 115 0.63 -2.91 21.64
CA PRO A 115 1.39 -3.28 22.83
C PRO A 115 2.75 -3.86 22.45
N GLU A 116 3.81 -3.47 23.17
CA GLU A 116 5.09 -4.17 23.14
C GLU A 116 5.04 -5.34 24.13
N VAL A 117 5.05 -6.56 23.60
CA VAL A 117 4.92 -7.78 24.40
C VAL A 117 6.23 -8.56 24.34
N VAL A 118 6.87 -8.74 25.49
CA VAL A 118 8.04 -9.63 25.61
C VAL A 118 7.56 -11.08 25.35
N PRO A 119 8.12 -11.80 24.37
CA PRO A 119 7.63 -13.12 24.00
C PRO A 119 7.62 -14.15 25.14
N ALA A 120 8.56 -14.05 26.09
CA ALA A 120 8.64 -14.92 27.26
C ALA A 120 7.50 -14.69 28.27
N ASP A 121 6.93 -13.49 28.29
CA ASP A 121 5.86 -13.09 29.21
C ASP A 121 4.47 -13.42 28.64
N TYR A 122 4.38 -13.70 27.34
CA TYR A 122 3.11 -14.01 26.67
C TYR A 122 2.41 -15.23 27.28
N ARG A 123 1.12 -15.10 27.56
CA ARG A 123 0.23 -16.19 27.99
C ARG A 123 -1.08 -16.12 27.21
N LEU A 124 -1.52 -17.25 26.67
CA LEU A 124 -2.87 -17.43 26.13
C LEU A 124 -3.68 -18.32 27.06
N MET A 125 -4.81 -17.82 27.56
CA MET A 125 -5.74 -18.61 28.39
C MET A 125 -6.92 -19.10 27.55
N ILE A 126 -7.26 -20.38 27.68
CA ILE A 126 -8.51 -20.98 27.19
C ILE A 126 -9.34 -21.36 28.42
N ASN A 127 -10.51 -20.76 28.57
CA ASN A 127 -11.43 -20.97 29.69
C ASN A 127 -12.90 -20.91 29.26
N GLY A 128 -13.84 -21.01 30.20
CA GLY A 128 -15.28 -20.98 29.95
C GLY A 128 -15.91 -22.38 29.87
N LEU A 129 -16.71 -22.66 28.83
CA LEU A 129 -17.38 -23.95 28.65
C LEU A 129 -16.43 -25.02 28.08
N VAL A 130 -15.42 -25.38 28.87
CA VAL A 130 -14.40 -26.39 28.54
C VAL A 130 -14.26 -27.38 29.70
N ASP A 131 -13.91 -28.63 29.41
CA ASP A 131 -13.67 -29.65 30.45
C ASP A 131 -12.48 -29.27 31.35
N ARG A 132 -11.49 -28.56 30.80
CA ARG A 132 -10.29 -28.11 31.51
C ARG A 132 -9.81 -26.78 30.98
N GLU A 133 -9.64 -25.82 31.87
CA GLU A 133 -8.99 -24.54 31.56
C GLU A 133 -7.47 -24.74 31.37
N LEU A 134 -6.90 -24.04 30.38
CA LEU A 134 -5.50 -24.17 30.00
C LEU A 134 -4.86 -22.80 29.81
N ILE A 135 -3.57 -22.71 30.15
CA ILE A 135 -2.73 -21.53 29.88
C ILE A 135 -1.54 -22.01 29.05
N PHE A 136 -1.29 -21.34 27.93
CA PHE A 136 -0.20 -21.65 27.01
C PHE A 136 0.82 -20.52 26.97
N THR A 137 2.11 -20.87 26.97
CA THR A 137 3.18 -19.95 26.56
C THR A 137 3.26 -19.86 25.03
N LEU A 138 4.01 -18.90 24.50
CA LEU A 138 4.27 -18.82 23.06
C LEU A 138 4.96 -20.09 22.53
N ASP A 139 5.85 -20.71 23.30
CA ASP A 139 6.55 -21.93 22.91
C ASP A 139 5.64 -23.16 22.93
N ASP A 140 4.64 -23.21 23.82
CA ASP A 140 3.62 -24.25 23.79
C ASP A 140 2.79 -24.17 22.51
N LEU A 141 2.39 -22.95 22.11
CA LEU A 141 1.62 -22.72 20.87
C LEU A 141 2.38 -23.17 19.62
N LYS A 142 3.69 -22.91 19.57
CA LYS A 142 4.55 -23.31 18.44
C LYS A 142 4.69 -24.83 18.25
N ARG A 143 4.31 -25.65 19.25
CA ARG A 143 4.37 -27.12 19.18
C ARG A 143 3.13 -27.76 18.55
N PHE A 144 2.05 -27.01 18.36
CA PHE A 144 0.86 -27.52 17.66
C PHE A 144 1.11 -27.67 16.15
N PRO A 145 0.39 -28.57 15.45
CA PRO A 145 0.48 -28.68 13.99
C PRO A 145 0.15 -27.36 13.29
N GLN A 146 1.00 -26.95 12.35
CA GLN A 146 0.86 -25.69 11.61
C GLN A 146 0.08 -25.88 10.30
N THR A 147 -0.70 -24.86 9.91
CA THR A 147 -1.39 -24.81 8.62
C THR A 147 -1.25 -23.44 7.98
N ASN A 148 -1.13 -23.38 6.66
CA ASN A 148 -1.02 -22.12 5.90
C ASN A 148 -2.26 -21.90 5.04
N ARG A 149 -2.81 -20.67 5.06
CA ARG A 149 -3.97 -20.25 4.27
C ARG A 149 -3.78 -18.81 3.81
N PHE A 150 -4.31 -18.48 2.63
CA PHE A 150 -4.44 -17.10 2.18
C PHE A 150 -5.86 -16.61 2.47
N HIS A 151 -5.93 -15.51 3.22
CA HIS A 151 -7.17 -14.81 3.55
C HIS A 151 -6.94 -13.31 3.39
N PHE A 152 -8.00 -12.59 3.01
CA PHE A 152 -8.01 -11.14 3.19
C PHE A 152 -8.55 -10.82 4.59
N LEU A 153 -8.06 -9.73 5.17
CA LEU A 153 -8.66 -9.11 6.34
C LEU A 153 -9.22 -7.77 5.86
N GLU A 154 -10.51 -7.56 6.02
CA GLU A 154 -11.17 -6.31 5.66
C GLU A 154 -11.81 -5.71 6.91
N CYS A 155 -11.56 -4.44 7.16
CA CYS A 155 -12.23 -3.72 8.23
C CYS A 155 -13.72 -3.63 7.88
N ALA A 156 -14.60 -3.87 8.86
CA ALA A 156 -16.05 -3.75 8.65
C ALA A 156 -16.51 -2.34 8.23
N ALA A 157 -15.65 -1.34 8.36
CA ALA A 157 -15.89 0.05 7.98
C ALA A 157 -15.19 0.48 6.67
N ASN A 158 -14.68 -0.48 5.88
CA ASN A 158 -14.08 -0.22 4.56
C ASN A 158 -15.14 0.14 3.50
#